data_AF-A0A4Z2FBY2-F1
#
_entry.id   AF-A0A4Z2FBY2-F1
#
_cell.length_a   1.000
_cell.length_b   1.000
_cell.length_c   1.000
_cell.angle_alpha   90.00
_cell.angle_beta   90.00
_cell.angle_gamma   90.00
#
_symmetry.space_group_name_H-M   'P 1'
#
loop_
_entity.id
_entity.type
_entity.pdbx_description
1 polymer ?
#
loop_
_entity_poly.entity_id
_entity_poly.type
_entity_poly.pdbx_seq_one_letter_code
_entity_poly.pdbx_strand_id
1 'polypeptide(L)'
;MGVARELNATTEEERALRRRLSGLEGELRDANATVAAKQGLLHDYLTSGFTDQFEKVKKSHQESVGAEQRCNASVSGPLSAVEQSRDTRGVTEGLLDASRHNFLRALAAQNQTLSALQHDAHGLDRKLLHLSHQVCGGHSNASANGSCPDSRCGGIGCLDDQGNAVCGGEGCNGTASAIAGALQLARNATDGLSAANEELQGVARKLKDIAALTLDVKNQAMTTLEKAQKKKEHFENNNKKLKDFIKKIRDFLTEEGADPESIEKVALRVLAISLPVNRTTLDSMVLQIKESLANLSDIQGVVNRTAEHVGRAEELLAAARDAKVRAEGVNDAANVTKRALDVSEDAIGKARAALEEARDNLNSTRNATAEVDSRLTRLEDKQADVTMRLDNLSAEVEALKNKTEQNRRMAEDAEARAANATRLASSLEQSLNETEERYRELQGKVESLGGASGDLNHVNQRAQDIKKEAEDLFGKATKGIDQLKKLEKKFRSNEQRMQKQRLELDELKENATVVRDEIRDQVQKYSNCV
;
A
#
# COMPACT_ATOMS: atom_id res chain seq x y z
N MET A 1 4.33 -19.75 -176.54
CA MET A 1 4.73 -20.06 -175.16
C MET A 1 3.65 -20.90 -174.46
N GLY A 2 3.50 -22.18 -174.82
CA GLY A 2 2.42 -23.04 -174.27
C GLY A 2 2.85 -24.48 -173.96
N VAL A 3 3.71 -25.05 -174.81
CA VAL A 3 4.08 -26.48 -174.76
C VAL A 3 4.82 -26.88 -173.47
N ALA A 4 5.60 -25.98 -172.85
CA ALA A 4 6.35 -26.29 -171.62
C ALA A 4 5.48 -26.43 -170.36
N ARG A 5 4.29 -25.82 -170.33
CA ARG A 5 3.35 -25.96 -169.19
C ARG A 5 2.55 -27.26 -169.26
N GLU A 6 2.21 -27.70 -170.46
CA GLU A 6 1.51 -28.98 -170.66
C GLU A 6 2.38 -30.17 -170.27
N LEU A 7 3.69 -30.11 -170.55
CA LEU A 7 4.63 -31.14 -170.13
C LEU A 7 4.72 -31.28 -168.60
N ASN A 8 4.68 -30.14 -167.88
CA ASN A 8 4.75 -30.16 -166.42
C ASN A 8 3.46 -30.74 -165.79
N ALA A 9 2.30 -30.45 -166.39
CA ALA A 9 1.02 -31.01 -165.96
C ALA A 9 0.96 -32.54 -166.16
N THR A 10 1.47 -33.04 -167.30
CA THR A 10 1.53 -34.49 -167.56
C THR A 10 2.48 -35.21 -166.59
N THR A 11 3.60 -34.59 -166.22
CA THR A 11 4.50 -35.21 -165.22
C THR A 11 3.92 -35.23 -163.79
N GLU A 12 3.07 -34.26 -163.43
CA GLU A 12 2.36 -34.27 -162.15
C GLU A 12 1.30 -35.38 -162.11
N GLU A 13 0.54 -35.56 -163.20
CA GLU A 13 -0.41 -36.68 -163.32
C GLU A 13 0.28 -38.05 -163.26
N GLU A 14 1.45 -38.20 -163.89
CA GLU A 14 2.22 -39.44 -163.81
C GLU A 14 2.69 -39.72 -162.37
N ARG A 15 3.14 -38.70 -161.63
CA ARG A 15 3.51 -38.85 -160.21
C ARG A 15 2.31 -39.19 -159.33
N ALA A 16 1.14 -38.63 -159.63
CA ALA A 16 -0.09 -38.95 -158.91
C ALA A 16 -0.53 -40.41 -159.17
N LEU A 17 -0.45 -40.87 -160.42
CA LEU A 17 -0.70 -42.26 -160.81
C LEU A 17 0.28 -43.22 -160.14
N ARG A 18 1.57 -42.90 -160.12
CA ARG A 18 2.57 -43.72 -159.41
C ARG A 18 2.27 -43.84 -157.93
N ARG A 19 1.93 -42.73 -157.25
CA ARG A 19 1.54 -42.78 -155.83
C ARG A 19 0.32 -43.67 -155.59
N ARG A 20 -0.65 -43.65 -156.51
CA ARG A 20 -1.84 -44.49 -156.43
C ARG A 20 -1.53 -45.96 -156.68
N LEU A 21 -0.62 -46.25 -157.60
CA LEU A 21 -0.12 -47.60 -157.85
C LEU A 21 0.64 -48.14 -156.63
N SER A 22 1.49 -47.33 -156.00
CA SER A 22 2.19 -47.70 -154.76
C SER A 22 1.22 -47.96 -153.61
N GLY A 23 0.13 -47.20 -153.53
CA GLY A 23 -0.94 -47.44 -152.56
C GLY A 23 -1.61 -48.80 -152.78
N LEU A 24 -1.98 -49.12 -154.02
CA LEU A 24 -2.57 -50.42 -154.38
C LEU A 24 -1.62 -51.60 -154.16
N GLU A 25 -0.32 -51.42 -154.42
CA GLU A 25 0.69 -52.43 -154.09
C GLU A 25 0.82 -52.66 -152.58
N GLY A 26 0.67 -51.61 -151.77
CA GLY A 26 0.64 -51.71 -150.31
C GLY A 26 -0.59 -52.48 -149.81
N GLU A 27 -1.78 -52.13 -150.29
CA GLU A 27 -3.02 -52.85 -149.95
C GLU A 27 -2.96 -54.32 -150.37
N LEU A 28 -2.36 -54.62 -151.53
CA LEU A 28 -2.17 -56.01 -151.97
C LEU A 28 -1.21 -56.78 -151.06
N ARG A 29 -0.15 -56.14 -150.54
CA ARG A 29 0.75 -56.76 -149.56
C ARG A 29 0.04 -57.03 -148.25
N ASP A 30 -0.75 -56.09 -147.73
CA ASP A 30 -1.49 -56.27 -146.48
C ASP A 30 -2.57 -57.35 -146.62
N ALA A 31 -3.27 -57.39 -147.76
CA ALA A 31 -4.19 -58.46 -148.09
C ALA A 31 -3.47 -59.81 -148.14
N ASN A 32 -2.29 -59.88 -148.78
CA ASN A 32 -1.50 -61.11 -148.86
C ASN A 32 -0.98 -61.55 -147.48
N ALA A 33 -0.56 -60.63 -146.62
CA ALA A 33 -0.18 -60.91 -145.23
C ALA A 33 -1.38 -61.44 -144.41
N THR A 34 -2.56 -60.87 -144.64
CA THR A 34 -3.81 -61.33 -144.00
C THR A 34 -4.19 -62.73 -144.48
N VAL A 35 -4.06 -63.00 -145.78
CA VAL A 35 -4.28 -64.36 -146.33
C VAL A 35 -3.27 -65.34 -145.77
N ALA A 36 -1.99 -64.98 -145.65
CA ALA A 36 -0.97 -65.84 -145.04
C ALA A 36 -1.27 -66.12 -143.56
N ALA A 37 -1.68 -65.12 -142.78
CA ALA A 37 -2.09 -65.32 -141.38
C ALA A 37 -3.34 -66.19 -141.26
N LYS A 38 -4.33 -66.03 -142.14
CA LYS A 38 -5.52 -66.88 -142.18
C LYS A 38 -5.22 -68.28 -142.69
N GLN A 39 -4.27 -68.45 -143.62
CA GLN A 39 -3.76 -69.77 -144.01
C GLN A 39 -3.00 -70.44 -142.87
N GLY A 40 -2.23 -69.68 -142.07
CA GLY A 40 -1.60 -70.18 -140.84
C GLY A 40 -2.63 -70.64 -139.81
N LEU A 41 -3.67 -69.83 -139.55
CA LEU A 41 -4.79 -70.21 -138.68
C LEU A 41 -5.59 -71.40 -139.23
N LEU A 42 -5.80 -71.49 -140.54
CA LEU A 42 -6.49 -72.62 -141.18
C LEU A 42 -5.62 -73.88 -141.13
N HIS A 43 -4.31 -73.75 -141.31
CA HIS A 43 -3.36 -74.83 -141.11
C HIS A 43 -3.41 -75.28 -139.66
N ASP A 44 -3.26 -74.39 -138.68
CA ASP A 44 -3.40 -74.71 -137.25
C ASP A 44 -4.74 -75.40 -136.96
N TYR A 45 -5.86 -74.96 -137.53
CA TYR A 45 -7.17 -75.59 -137.34
C TYR A 45 -7.30 -76.96 -138.04
N LEU A 46 -6.61 -77.17 -139.16
CA LEU A 46 -6.59 -78.44 -139.91
C LEU A 46 -5.55 -79.44 -139.36
N THR A 47 -4.44 -78.97 -138.80
CA THR A 47 -3.41 -79.80 -138.14
C THR A 47 -3.68 -80.00 -136.65
N SER A 48 -4.42 -79.11 -135.98
CA SER A 48 -5.00 -79.35 -134.66
C SER A 48 -6.27 -80.20 -134.80
N GLY A 49 -6.10 -81.48 -135.13
CA GLY A 49 -7.20 -82.43 -135.10
C GLY A 49 -7.87 -82.50 -133.72
N PHE A 50 -9.09 -83.04 -133.69
CA PHE A 50 -9.91 -83.27 -132.48
C PHE A 50 -9.11 -83.76 -131.24
N THR A 51 -8.02 -84.49 -131.47
CA THR A 51 -7.13 -85.03 -130.44
C THR A 51 -6.46 -83.98 -129.55
N ASP A 52 -5.98 -82.84 -130.08
CA ASP A 52 -5.27 -81.83 -129.26
C ASP A 52 -6.22 -81.02 -128.37
N GLN A 53 -7.41 -80.69 -128.89
CA GLN A 53 -8.48 -80.06 -128.11
C GLN A 53 -9.04 -81.01 -127.05
N PHE A 54 -9.18 -82.30 -127.36
CA PHE A 54 -9.60 -83.30 -126.40
C PHE A 54 -8.58 -83.49 -125.27
N GLU A 55 -7.27 -83.49 -125.57
CA GLU A 55 -6.23 -83.56 -124.53
C GLU A 55 -6.18 -82.29 -123.66
N LYS A 56 -6.43 -81.10 -124.21
CA LYS A 56 -6.57 -79.87 -123.39
C LYS A 56 -7.79 -79.93 -122.47
N VAL A 57 -8.95 -80.36 -122.97
CA VAL A 57 -10.15 -80.55 -122.15
C VAL A 57 -9.93 -81.60 -121.07
N LYS A 58 -9.25 -82.70 -121.40
CA LYS A 58 -8.88 -83.76 -120.46
C LYS A 58 -7.91 -83.25 -119.39
N LYS A 59 -6.91 -82.44 -119.75
CA LYS A 59 -5.99 -81.80 -118.81
C LYS A 59 -6.72 -80.81 -117.88
N SER A 60 -7.54 -79.92 -118.43
CA SER A 60 -8.33 -78.98 -117.61
C SER A 60 -9.37 -79.70 -116.73
N HIS A 61 -9.94 -80.81 -117.20
CA HIS A 61 -10.80 -81.67 -116.38
C HIS A 61 -10.00 -82.30 -115.22
N GLN A 62 -8.80 -82.82 -115.48
CA GLN A 62 -7.91 -83.34 -114.42
C GLN A 62 -7.49 -82.26 -113.42
N GLU A 63 -7.19 -81.04 -113.87
CA GLU A 63 -6.87 -79.91 -113.00
C GLU A 63 -8.09 -79.48 -112.17
N SER A 64 -9.28 -79.46 -112.77
CA SER A 64 -10.55 -79.16 -112.08
C SER A 64 -10.89 -80.23 -111.04
N VAL A 65 -10.75 -81.51 -111.38
CA VAL A 65 -10.97 -82.63 -110.45
C VAL A 65 -9.93 -82.59 -109.32
N GLY A 66 -8.67 -82.28 -109.62
CA GLY A 66 -7.64 -82.09 -108.60
C GLY A 66 -7.90 -80.88 -107.69
N ALA A 67 -8.45 -79.79 -108.22
CA ALA A 67 -8.88 -78.64 -107.44
C ALA A 67 -10.11 -78.96 -106.57
N GLU A 68 -11.10 -79.68 -107.11
CA GLU A 68 -12.26 -80.18 -106.37
C GLU A 68 -11.84 -81.09 -105.22
N GLN A 69 -10.91 -82.03 -105.45
CA GLN A 69 -10.37 -82.90 -104.40
C GLN A 69 -9.67 -82.10 -103.29
N ARG A 70 -8.90 -81.05 -103.62
CA ARG A 70 -8.27 -80.16 -102.62
C ARG A 70 -9.30 -79.34 -101.84
N CYS A 71 -10.31 -78.80 -102.52
CA CYS A 71 -11.42 -78.10 -101.86
C CYS A 71 -12.16 -79.05 -100.92
N ASN A 72 -12.54 -80.24 -101.40
CA ASN A 72 -13.23 -81.26 -100.62
C ASN A 72 -12.39 -81.72 -99.42
N ALA A 73 -11.08 -81.93 -99.58
CA ALA A 73 -10.19 -82.25 -98.45
C ALA A 73 -10.07 -81.10 -97.43
N SER A 74 -10.29 -79.86 -97.84
CA SER A 74 -10.24 -78.68 -96.97
C SER A 74 -11.55 -78.46 -96.20
N VAL A 75 -12.68 -78.95 -96.72
CA VAL A 75 -14.03 -78.77 -96.14
C VAL A 75 -14.65 -80.05 -95.58
N SER A 76 -14.12 -81.22 -95.92
CA SER A 76 -14.70 -82.51 -95.58
C SER A 76 -13.63 -83.53 -95.20
N GLY A 77 -13.89 -84.29 -94.14
CA GLY A 77 -12.98 -85.27 -93.56
C GLY A 77 -12.40 -84.83 -92.21
N PRO A 78 -11.92 -85.79 -91.41
CA PRO A 78 -11.51 -85.55 -90.02
C PRO A 78 -10.26 -84.66 -89.86
N LEU A 79 -9.49 -84.44 -90.93
CA LEU A 79 -8.31 -83.55 -90.95
C LEU A 79 -8.54 -82.30 -91.80
N SER A 80 -9.77 -82.02 -92.20
CA SER A 80 -10.11 -80.82 -92.95
C SER A 80 -9.99 -79.58 -92.06
N ALA A 81 -9.59 -78.44 -92.62
CA ALA A 81 -9.43 -77.19 -91.87
C ALA A 81 -10.75 -76.74 -91.22
N VAL A 82 -11.88 -76.99 -91.90
CA VAL A 82 -13.21 -76.67 -91.38
C VAL A 82 -13.58 -77.55 -90.19
N GLU A 83 -13.32 -78.86 -90.25
CA GLU A 83 -13.65 -79.76 -89.12
C GLU A 83 -12.73 -79.52 -87.92
N GLN A 84 -11.43 -79.26 -88.13
CA GLN A 84 -10.52 -78.87 -87.04
C GLN A 84 -10.92 -77.54 -86.39
N SER A 85 -11.38 -76.56 -87.18
CA SER A 85 -11.93 -75.31 -86.64
C SER A 85 -13.21 -75.55 -85.85
N ARG A 86 -14.07 -76.46 -86.30
CA ARG A 86 -15.29 -76.86 -85.60
C ARG A 86 -14.98 -77.52 -84.26
N ASP A 87 -14.03 -78.45 -84.25
CA ASP A 87 -13.57 -79.15 -83.04
C ASP A 87 -12.94 -78.17 -82.05
N THR A 88 -12.04 -77.30 -82.51
CA THR A 88 -11.40 -76.28 -81.67
C THR A 88 -12.42 -75.32 -81.08
N ARG A 89 -13.42 -74.89 -81.87
CA ARG A 89 -14.52 -74.06 -81.38
C ARG A 89 -15.35 -74.82 -80.35
N GLY A 90 -15.70 -76.08 -80.59
CA GLY A 90 -16.45 -76.90 -79.64
C GLY A 90 -15.71 -77.10 -78.32
N VAL A 91 -14.40 -77.33 -78.35
CA VAL A 91 -13.55 -77.41 -77.14
C VAL A 91 -13.51 -76.06 -76.41
N THR A 92 -13.37 -74.96 -77.15
CA THR A 92 -13.32 -73.61 -76.56
C THR A 92 -14.67 -73.21 -75.94
N GLU A 93 -15.78 -73.47 -76.64
CA GLU A 93 -17.14 -73.28 -76.13
C GLU A 93 -17.38 -74.13 -74.87
N GLY A 94 -16.94 -75.40 -74.88
CA GLY A 94 -17.02 -76.28 -73.72
C GLY A 94 -16.21 -75.77 -72.51
N LEU A 95 -15.00 -75.26 -72.73
CA LEU A 95 -14.17 -74.65 -71.66
C LEU A 95 -14.79 -73.35 -71.12
N LEU A 96 -15.36 -72.52 -72.01
CA LEU A 96 -16.05 -71.30 -71.63
C LEU A 96 -17.32 -71.61 -70.83
N ASP A 97 -18.14 -72.57 -71.24
CA ASP A 97 -19.35 -72.96 -70.51
C ASP A 97 -19.02 -73.63 -69.17
N ALA A 98 -18.00 -74.49 -69.13
CA ALA A 98 -17.52 -75.11 -67.88
C ALA A 98 -16.99 -74.06 -66.88
N SER A 99 -16.34 -73.00 -67.36
CA SER A 99 -15.81 -71.92 -66.51
C SER A 99 -16.81 -70.81 -66.22
N ARG A 100 -17.83 -70.61 -67.05
CA ARG A 100 -18.84 -69.54 -66.97
C ARG A 100 -19.51 -69.49 -65.61
N HIS A 101 -20.00 -70.63 -65.12
CA HIS A 101 -20.69 -70.69 -63.85
C HIS A 101 -19.75 -70.35 -62.67
N ASN A 102 -18.50 -70.83 -62.70
CA ASN A 102 -17.51 -70.51 -61.66
C ASN A 102 -17.10 -69.03 -61.70
N PHE A 103 -16.91 -68.45 -62.88
CA PHE A 103 -16.62 -67.03 -63.06
C PHE A 103 -17.76 -66.13 -62.59
N LEU A 104 -19.01 -66.41 -63.01
CA LEU A 104 -20.17 -65.64 -62.58
C LEU A 104 -20.41 -65.75 -61.07
N ARG A 105 -20.19 -66.94 -60.49
CA ARG A 105 -20.24 -67.14 -59.03
C ARG A 105 -19.16 -66.33 -58.32
N ALA A 106 -17.92 -66.33 -58.82
CA ALA A 106 -16.82 -65.55 -58.26
C ALA A 106 -17.08 -64.03 -58.36
N LEU A 107 -17.60 -63.56 -59.50
CA LEU A 107 -17.97 -62.15 -59.70
C LEU A 107 -19.11 -61.73 -58.76
N ALA A 108 -20.14 -62.57 -58.60
CA ALA A 108 -21.23 -62.32 -57.67
C ALA A 108 -20.74 -62.28 -56.21
N ALA A 109 -19.87 -63.22 -55.81
CA ALA A 109 -19.26 -63.24 -54.48
C ALA A 109 -18.40 -61.99 -54.24
N GLN A 110 -17.55 -61.60 -55.20
CA GLN A 110 -16.74 -60.38 -55.09
C GLN A 110 -17.60 -59.12 -55.00
N ASN A 111 -18.66 -58.99 -55.81
CA ASN A 111 -19.58 -57.86 -55.72
C ASN A 111 -20.31 -57.81 -54.38
N GLN A 112 -20.70 -58.96 -53.82
CA GLN A 112 -21.28 -59.03 -52.48
C GLN A 112 -20.27 -58.61 -51.40
N THR A 113 -19.03 -59.10 -51.45
CA THR A 113 -17.96 -58.70 -50.53
C THR A 113 -17.64 -57.21 -50.64
N LEU A 114 -17.59 -56.66 -51.86
CA LEU A 114 -17.36 -55.23 -52.08
C LEU A 114 -18.50 -54.39 -51.50
N SER A 115 -19.74 -54.82 -51.71
CA SER A 115 -20.93 -54.14 -51.15
C SER A 115 -20.93 -54.20 -49.61
N ALA A 116 -20.55 -55.35 -49.04
CA ALA A 116 -20.40 -55.51 -47.59
C ALA A 116 -19.29 -54.61 -47.05
N LEU A 117 -18.10 -54.58 -47.67
CA LEU A 117 -17.01 -53.68 -47.29
C LEU A 117 -17.43 -52.20 -47.38
N GLN A 118 -18.16 -51.83 -48.43
CA GLN A 118 -18.64 -50.46 -48.59
C GLN A 118 -19.63 -50.08 -47.47
N HIS A 119 -20.53 -51.01 -47.11
CA HIS A 119 -21.44 -50.83 -45.99
C HIS A 119 -20.70 -50.71 -44.66
N ASP A 120 -19.73 -51.58 -44.41
CA ASP A 120 -18.90 -51.56 -43.20
C ASP A 120 -18.08 -50.27 -43.11
N ALA A 121 -17.52 -49.79 -44.23
CA ALA A 121 -16.80 -48.52 -44.30
C ALA A 121 -17.70 -47.32 -43.96
N HIS A 122 -18.92 -47.28 -44.51
CA HIS A 122 -19.91 -46.23 -44.18
C HIS A 122 -20.37 -46.32 -42.72
N GLY A 123 -20.52 -47.55 -42.20
CA GLY A 123 -20.86 -47.80 -40.80
C GLY A 123 -19.75 -47.32 -39.84
N LEU A 124 -18.49 -47.55 -40.20
CA LEU A 124 -17.33 -47.08 -39.43
C LEU A 124 -17.21 -45.55 -39.47
N ASP A 125 -17.36 -44.93 -40.64
CA ASP A 125 -17.31 -43.46 -40.80
C ASP A 125 -18.37 -42.76 -39.92
N ARG A 126 -19.61 -43.27 -39.91
CA ARG A 126 -20.66 -42.76 -39.00
C ARG A 126 -20.30 -42.89 -37.52
N LYS A 127 -19.70 -44.01 -37.11
CA LYS A 127 -19.26 -44.21 -35.72
C LYS A 127 -18.11 -43.26 -35.36
N LEU A 128 -17.18 -43.02 -36.27
CA LEU A 128 -16.09 -42.07 -36.08
C LEU A 128 -16.59 -40.63 -35.97
N LEU A 129 -17.55 -40.22 -36.80
CA LEU A 129 -18.18 -38.90 -36.71
C LEU A 129 -18.91 -38.71 -35.37
N HIS A 130 -19.65 -39.73 -34.91
CA HIS A 130 -20.31 -39.70 -33.61
C HIS A 130 -19.30 -39.59 -32.45
N LEU A 131 -18.21 -40.36 -32.50
CA LEU A 131 -17.15 -40.30 -31.50
C LEU A 131 -16.44 -38.95 -31.52
N SER A 132 -16.13 -38.42 -32.70
CA SER A 132 -15.55 -37.08 -32.90
C SER A 132 -16.44 -36.01 -32.26
N HIS A 133 -17.75 -36.09 -32.47
CA HIS A 133 -18.70 -35.17 -31.85
C HIS A 133 -18.73 -35.31 -30.32
N GLN A 134 -18.73 -36.53 -29.77
CA GLN A 134 -18.70 -36.72 -28.31
C GLN A 134 -17.40 -36.25 -27.67
N VAL A 135 -16.25 -36.46 -28.31
CA VAL A 135 -14.93 -36.15 -27.74
C VAL A 135 -14.55 -34.69 -27.99
N CYS A 136 -14.68 -34.20 -29.22
CA CYS A 136 -14.25 -32.86 -29.62
C CYS A 136 -15.38 -31.83 -29.58
N GLY A 137 -16.64 -32.25 -29.64
CA GLY A 137 -17.80 -31.34 -29.75
C GLY A 137 -18.07 -30.87 -31.19
N GLY A 138 -17.35 -31.44 -32.17
CA GLY A 138 -17.45 -31.14 -33.60
C GLY A 138 -17.46 -32.43 -34.44
N HIS A 139 -18.10 -32.37 -35.60
CA HIS A 139 -18.33 -33.52 -36.47
C HIS A 139 -17.44 -33.50 -37.73
N SER A 140 -16.39 -32.69 -37.79
CA SER A 140 -15.61 -32.55 -39.02
C SER A 140 -14.53 -33.62 -39.13
N ASN A 141 -14.33 -34.12 -40.33
CA ASN A 141 -13.21 -34.97 -40.72
C ASN A 141 -12.15 -34.13 -41.44
N ALA A 142 -10.91 -34.61 -41.44
CA ALA A 142 -9.80 -33.98 -42.14
C ALA A 142 -10.11 -33.79 -43.64
N SER A 143 -9.90 -32.58 -44.16
CA SER A 143 -9.71 -32.40 -45.62
C SER A 143 -8.35 -32.98 -46.03
N ALA A 144 -8.07 -33.08 -47.34
CA ALA A 144 -6.81 -33.64 -47.85
C ALA A 144 -5.53 -32.98 -47.30
N ASN A 145 -5.63 -31.78 -46.70
CA ASN A 145 -4.54 -31.05 -46.06
C ASN A 145 -4.65 -30.99 -44.51
N GLY A 146 -5.52 -31.77 -43.88
CA GLY A 146 -5.72 -31.77 -42.42
C GLY A 146 -6.47 -30.55 -41.87
N SER A 147 -6.74 -29.52 -42.67
CA SER A 147 -7.48 -28.33 -42.25
C SER A 147 -8.98 -28.62 -42.12
N CYS A 148 -9.59 -28.12 -41.05
CA CYS A 148 -11.03 -28.27 -40.74
C CYS A 148 -11.73 -26.90 -40.62
N PRO A 149 -11.85 -26.14 -41.73
CA PRO A 149 -12.41 -24.79 -41.71
C PRO A 149 -13.88 -24.76 -41.24
N ASP A 150 -14.62 -25.85 -41.45
CA ASP A 150 -16.04 -25.95 -41.10
C ASP A 150 -16.29 -26.39 -39.64
N SER A 151 -15.26 -26.70 -38.86
CA SER A 151 -15.38 -27.04 -37.43
C SER A 151 -14.59 -26.11 -36.55
N ARG A 152 -15.32 -25.29 -35.78
CA ARG A 152 -14.72 -24.51 -34.68
C ARG A 152 -14.11 -25.39 -33.58
N CYS A 153 -14.60 -26.62 -33.45
CA CYS A 153 -14.24 -27.57 -32.39
C CYS A 153 -13.26 -28.65 -32.85
N GLY A 154 -12.78 -28.59 -34.09
CA GLY A 154 -11.97 -29.64 -34.70
C GLY A 154 -12.70 -30.99 -34.79
N GLY A 155 -11.90 -32.07 -34.82
CA GLY A 155 -12.40 -33.42 -35.04
C GLY A 155 -11.31 -34.41 -35.45
N ILE A 156 -11.72 -35.63 -35.82
CA ILE A 156 -10.77 -36.69 -36.17
C ILE A 156 -9.98 -36.31 -37.43
N GLY A 157 -8.66 -36.25 -37.26
CA GLY A 157 -7.69 -35.89 -38.32
C GLY A 157 -7.56 -34.39 -38.59
N CYS A 158 -8.26 -33.54 -37.84
CA CYS A 158 -8.08 -32.10 -37.93
C CYS A 158 -6.74 -31.69 -37.32
N LEU A 159 -5.95 -30.91 -38.07
CA LEU A 159 -4.67 -30.38 -37.65
C LEU A 159 -4.69 -28.84 -37.72
N ASP A 160 -3.94 -28.20 -36.83
CA ASP A 160 -3.66 -26.75 -36.91
C ASP A 160 -2.54 -26.47 -37.93
N ASP A 161 -2.26 -25.19 -38.16
CA ASP A 161 -1.18 -24.74 -39.08
C ASP A 161 0.22 -25.21 -38.65
N GLN A 162 0.36 -25.72 -37.43
CA GLN A 162 1.61 -26.26 -36.86
C GLN A 162 1.66 -27.80 -36.93
N GLY A 163 0.59 -28.45 -37.43
CA GLY A 163 0.48 -29.90 -37.56
C GLY A 163 0.02 -30.62 -36.30
N ASN A 164 -0.48 -29.91 -35.27
CA ASN A 164 -1.02 -30.52 -34.05
C ASN A 164 -2.50 -30.85 -34.20
N ALA A 165 -2.95 -31.93 -33.57
CA ALA A 165 -4.36 -32.32 -33.58
C ALA A 165 -5.25 -31.28 -32.88
N VAL A 166 -6.30 -30.85 -33.57
CA VAL A 166 -7.29 -29.88 -33.06
C VAL A 166 -8.56 -30.62 -32.68
N CYS A 167 -8.89 -30.59 -31.40
CA CYS A 167 -10.08 -31.24 -30.83
C CYS A 167 -10.52 -30.52 -29.57
N GLY A 168 -11.77 -30.02 -29.58
CA GLY A 168 -12.30 -29.20 -28.49
C GLY A 168 -11.90 -27.72 -28.60
N GLY A 169 -11.93 -27.03 -27.48
CA GLY A 169 -11.83 -25.57 -27.38
C GLY A 169 -13.04 -24.94 -26.68
N GLU A 170 -12.96 -23.62 -26.50
CA GLU A 170 -13.98 -22.84 -25.81
C GLU A 170 -15.29 -22.80 -26.61
N GLY A 171 -16.40 -23.13 -25.94
CA GLY A 171 -17.74 -23.24 -26.54
C GLY A 171 -18.02 -24.54 -27.30
N CYS A 172 -17.14 -25.54 -27.18
CA CYS A 172 -17.36 -26.88 -27.72
C CYS A 172 -17.87 -27.82 -26.61
N ASN A 173 -18.92 -28.58 -26.89
CA ASN A 173 -19.55 -29.49 -25.91
C ASN A 173 -18.95 -30.91 -25.92
N GLY A 174 -17.67 -31.04 -26.30
CA GLY A 174 -16.94 -32.30 -26.30
C GLY A 174 -16.32 -32.63 -24.94
N THR A 175 -16.03 -33.91 -24.73
CA THR A 175 -15.32 -34.40 -23.53
C THR A 175 -13.96 -33.73 -23.34
N ALA A 176 -13.21 -33.47 -24.43
CA ALA A 176 -11.90 -32.81 -24.40
C ALA A 176 -11.99 -31.39 -23.82
N SER A 177 -12.95 -30.59 -24.29
CA SER A 177 -13.23 -29.25 -23.75
C SER A 177 -13.68 -29.28 -22.30
N ALA A 178 -14.54 -30.24 -21.94
CA ALA A 178 -15.01 -30.40 -20.56
C ALA A 178 -13.85 -30.72 -19.61
N ILE A 179 -12.93 -31.61 -19.99
CA ILE A 179 -11.74 -31.94 -19.20
C ILE A 179 -10.80 -30.73 -19.10
N ALA A 180 -10.54 -30.03 -20.20
CA ALA A 180 -9.67 -28.85 -20.20
C ALA A 180 -10.25 -27.74 -19.30
N GLY A 181 -11.55 -27.45 -19.42
CA GLY A 181 -12.24 -26.48 -18.57
C GLY A 181 -12.22 -26.89 -17.09
N ALA A 182 -12.45 -28.16 -16.79
CA ALA A 182 -12.38 -28.69 -15.44
C ALA A 182 -10.96 -28.59 -14.85
N LEU A 183 -9.92 -28.92 -15.63
CA LEU A 183 -8.53 -28.78 -15.21
C LEU A 183 -8.18 -27.31 -14.92
N GLN A 184 -8.64 -26.38 -15.76
CA GLN A 184 -8.41 -24.96 -15.55
C GLN A 184 -9.12 -24.45 -14.28
N LEU A 185 -10.37 -24.87 -14.05
CA LEU A 185 -11.09 -24.58 -12.82
C LEU A 185 -10.36 -25.12 -11.59
N ALA A 186 -9.82 -26.34 -11.66
CA ALA A 186 -9.04 -26.94 -10.58
C ALA A 186 -7.73 -26.18 -10.31
N ARG A 187 -7.05 -25.69 -11.35
CA ARG A 187 -5.85 -24.83 -11.21
C ARG A 187 -6.21 -23.51 -10.55
N ASN A 188 -7.19 -22.78 -11.08
CA ASN A 188 -7.65 -21.51 -10.50
C ASN A 188 -8.07 -21.68 -9.03
N ALA A 189 -8.78 -22.76 -8.70
CA ALA A 189 -9.15 -23.10 -7.33
C ALA A 189 -7.92 -23.35 -6.44
N THR A 190 -6.89 -24.01 -6.97
CA THR A 190 -5.64 -24.29 -6.24
C THR A 190 -4.86 -23.01 -5.97
N ASP A 191 -4.70 -22.17 -6.98
CA ASP A 191 -4.00 -20.90 -6.88
C ASP A 191 -4.72 -19.96 -5.91
N GLY A 192 -6.06 -19.88 -6.01
CA GLY A 192 -6.91 -19.13 -5.08
C GLY A 192 -6.77 -19.63 -3.64
N LEU A 193 -6.71 -20.95 -3.42
CA LEU A 193 -6.45 -21.52 -2.10
C LEU A 193 -5.08 -21.16 -1.52
N SER A 194 -4.06 -21.13 -2.36
CA SER A 194 -2.71 -20.75 -1.94
C SER A 194 -2.68 -19.28 -1.55
N ALA A 195 -3.24 -18.41 -2.40
CA ALA A 195 -3.31 -16.97 -2.15
C ALA A 195 -4.11 -16.64 -0.87
N ALA A 196 -5.31 -17.20 -0.72
CA ALA A 196 -6.14 -16.99 0.47
C ALA A 196 -5.43 -17.47 1.76
N ASN A 197 -4.70 -18.58 1.69
CA ASN A 197 -3.91 -19.08 2.82
C ASN A 197 -2.75 -18.14 3.19
N GLU A 198 -2.02 -17.60 2.21
CA GLU A 198 -0.97 -16.61 2.45
C GLU A 198 -1.52 -15.31 3.06
N GLU A 199 -2.65 -14.82 2.53
CA GLU A 199 -3.33 -13.65 3.08
C GLU A 199 -3.75 -13.87 4.53
N LEU A 200 -4.32 -15.03 4.82
CA LEU A 200 -4.78 -15.41 6.15
C LEU A 200 -3.62 -15.53 7.15
N GLN A 201 -2.49 -16.12 6.74
CA GLN A 201 -1.27 -16.09 7.55
C GLN A 201 -0.79 -14.65 7.81
N GLY A 202 -0.91 -13.76 6.82
CA GLY A 202 -0.64 -12.34 6.99
C GLY A 202 -1.53 -11.69 8.05
N VAL A 203 -2.84 -11.95 8.02
CA VAL A 203 -3.80 -11.48 9.03
C VAL A 203 -3.47 -12.04 10.41
N ALA A 204 -3.14 -13.33 10.53
CA ALA A 204 -2.77 -13.95 11.79
C ALA A 204 -1.50 -13.34 12.41
N ARG A 205 -0.50 -12.98 11.59
CA ARG A 205 0.69 -12.24 12.06
C ARG A 205 0.31 -10.85 12.56
N LYS A 206 -0.44 -10.07 11.76
CA LYS A 206 -0.93 -8.73 12.16
C LYS A 206 -1.74 -8.78 13.45
N LEU A 207 -2.56 -9.82 13.65
CA LEU A 207 -3.34 -10.01 14.87
C LEU A 207 -2.43 -10.18 16.10
N LYS A 208 -1.36 -10.98 15.99
CA LYS A 208 -0.36 -11.12 17.06
C LYS A 208 0.34 -9.80 17.35
N ASP A 209 0.71 -9.05 16.31
CA ASP A 209 1.35 -7.74 16.46
C ASP A 209 0.42 -6.74 17.17
N ILE A 210 -0.87 -6.72 16.81
CA ILE A 210 -1.87 -5.87 17.48
C ILE A 210 -2.09 -6.31 18.93
N ALA A 211 -2.12 -7.60 19.22
CA ALA A 211 -2.24 -8.08 20.59
C ALA A 211 -1.04 -7.62 21.46
N ALA A 212 0.18 -7.72 20.92
CA ALA A 212 1.38 -7.23 21.59
C ALA A 212 1.38 -5.71 21.77
N LEU A 213 1.02 -4.96 20.72
CA LEU A 213 0.91 -3.50 20.76
C LEU A 213 -0.17 -3.03 21.75
N THR A 214 -1.29 -3.76 21.84
CA THR A 214 -2.35 -3.48 22.81
C THR A 214 -1.83 -3.57 24.24
N LEU A 215 -1.02 -4.58 24.55
CA LEU A 215 -0.42 -4.73 25.87
C LEU A 215 0.58 -3.61 26.17
N ASP A 216 1.41 -3.23 25.19
CA ASP A 216 2.37 -2.12 25.31
C ASP A 216 1.64 -0.79 25.60
N VAL A 217 0.67 -0.42 24.76
CA VAL A 217 -0.11 0.81 24.91
C VAL A 217 -0.90 0.81 26.22
N LYS A 218 -1.47 -0.33 26.63
CA LYS A 218 -2.15 -0.46 27.93
C LYS A 218 -1.20 -0.21 29.09
N ASN A 219 -0.01 -0.80 29.06
CA ASN A 219 1.00 -0.60 30.11
C ASN A 219 1.44 0.87 30.17
N GLN A 220 1.73 1.48 29.02
CA GLN A 220 2.07 2.90 28.92
C GLN A 220 0.95 3.80 29.49
N ALA A 221 -0.30 3.52 29.16
CA ALA A 221 -1.45 4.25 29.66
C ALA A 221 -1.63 4.11 31.18
N MET A 222 -1.46 2.90 31.71
CA MET A 222 -1.52 2.63 33.16
C MET A 222 -0.39 3.35 33.91
N THR A 223 0.84 3.28 33.42
CA THR A 223 1.98 4.00 34.02
C THR A 223 1.75 5.52 34.01
N THR A 224 1.22 6.07 32.91
CA THR A 224 0.88 7.50 32.80
C THR A 224 -0.25 7.86 33.78
N LEU A 225 -1.26 7.00 33.94
CA LEU A 225 -2.35 7.20 34.89
C LEU A 225 -1.84 7.25 36.34
N GLU A 226 -0.98 6.30 36.72
CA GLU A 226 -0.36 6.28 38.05
C GLU A 226 0.49 7.52 38.29
N LYS A 227 1.29 7.94 37.29
CA LYS A 227 2.07 9.18 37.36
C LYS A 227 1.16 10.40 37.54
N ALA A 228 0.07 10.48 36.78
CA ALA A 228 -0.93 11.55 36.89
C ALA A 228 -1.55 11.61 38.29
N GLN A 229 -1.92 10.46 38.87
CA GLN A 229 -2.49 10.37 40.21
C GLN A 229 -1.50 10.81 41.30
N LYS A 230 -0.26 10.29 41.26
CA LYS A 230 0.80 10.69 42.21
C LYS A 230 1.08 12.19 42.12
N LYS A 231 1.15 12.74 40.90
CA LYS A 231 1.37 14.17 40.69
C LYS A 231 0.17 14.99 41.15
N LYS A 232 -1.07 14.53 40.93
CA LYS A 232 -2.28 15.16 41.48
C LYS A 232 -2.20 15.30 43.00
N GLU A 233 -1.90 14.22 43.72
CA GLU A 233 -1.77 14.25 45.19
C GLU A 233 -0.65 15.21 45.63
N HIS A 234 0.48 15.18 44.93
CA HIS A 234 1.59 16.10 45.17
C HIS A 234 1.20 17.58 44.98
N PHE A 235 0.48 17.90 43.89
CA PHE A 235 -0.04 19.25 43.63
C PHE A 235 -1.06 19.68 44.67
N GLU A 236 -2.00 18.81 45.06
CA GLU A 236 -3.00 19.12 46.09
C GLU A 236 -2.35 19.40 47.46
N ASN A 237 -1.36 18.59 47.85
CA ASN A 237 -0.63 18.77 49.10
C ASN A 237 0.17 20.09 49.11
N ASN A 238 0.88 20.40 48.00
CA ASN A 238 1.66 21.63 47.91
C ASN A 238 0.75 22.87 47.82
N ASN A 239 -0.39 22.81 47.13
CA ASN A 239 -1.39 23.87 47.16
C ASN A 239 -1.93 24.11 48.59
N LYS A 240 -2.12 23.05 49.38
CA LYS A 240 -2.53 23.17 50.78
C LYS A 240 -1.44 23.84 51.62
N LYS A 241 -0.19 23.37 51.53
CA LYS A 241 0.96 24.00 52.23
C LYS A 241 1.11 25.48 51.86
N LEU A 242 0.95 25.82 50.58
CA LEU A 242 1.00 27.20 50.10
C LEU A 242 -0.13 28.04 50.73
N LYS A 243 -1.37 27.53 50.76
CA LYS A 243 -2.49 28.23 51.43
C LYS A 243 -2.23 28.43 52.93
N ASP A 244 -1.72 27.42 53.62
CA ASP A 244 -1.40 27.51 55.04
C ASP A 244 -0.28 28.52 55.30
N PHE A 245 0.72 28.58 54.42
CA PHE A 245 1.81 29.55 54.51
C PHE A 245 1.34 30.99 54.24
N ILE A 246 0.53 31.21 53.20
CA ILE A 246 -0.10 32.52 52.93
C ILE A 246 -0.93 32.98 54.14
N LYS A 247 -1.64 32.04 54.80
CA LYS A 247 -2.40 32.35 56.02
C LYS A 247 -1.47 32.79 57.16
N LYS A 248 -0.37 32.08 57.41
CA LYS A 248 0.62 32.47 58.43
C LYS A 248 1.21 33.87 58.18
N ILE A 249 1.53 34.19 56.92
CA ILE A 249 2.00 35.54 56.57
C ILE A 249 0.92 36.57 56.89
N ARG A 250 -0.32 36.32 56.46
CA ARG A 250 -1.43 37.23 56.73
C ARG A 250 -1.59 37.48 58.22
N ASP A 251 -1.64 36.41 59.02
CA ASP A 251 -1.80 36.48 60.47
C ASP A 251 -0.66 37.32 61.09
N PHE A 252 0.59 37.10 60.67
CA PHE A 252 1.76 37.89 61.09
C PHE A 252 1.66 39.38 60.69
N LEU A 253 1.24 39.68 59.47
CA LEU A 253 1.10 41.07 59.00
C LEU A 253 -0.04 41.83 59.72
N THR A 254 -0.99 41.13 60.33
CA THR A 254 -2.04 41.72 61.19
C THR A 254 -1.63 41.89 62.65
N GLU A 255 -0.51 41.30 63.09
CA GLU A 255 -0.02 41.41 64.46
C GLU A 255 0.79 42.73 64.62
N GLU A 256 0.45 43.55 65.61
CA GLU A 256 1.02 44.91 65.74
C GLU A 256 2.54 44.91 65.95
N GLY A 257 3.27 45.72 65.16
CA GLY A 257 4.68 46.03 65.41
C GLY A 257 5.59 46.23 64.18
N ALA A 258 5.15 45.86 62.97
CA ALA A 258 5.96 46.00 61.75
C ALA A 258 5.75 47.36 61.06
N ASP A 259 6.78 47.88 60.37
CA ASP A 259 6.68 49.15 59.66
C ASP A 259 5.77 49.03 58.41
N PRO A 260 4.91 50.03 58.12
CA PRO A 260 3.92 49.93 57.05
C PRO A 260 4.49 49.64 55.65
N GLU A 261 5.69 50.13 55.35
CA GLU A 261 6.31 49.99 54.03
C GLU A 261 6.80 48.55 53.78
N SER A 262 7.37 47.91 54.80
CA SER A 262 7.78 46.50 54.71
C SER A 262 6.57 45.55 54.66
N ILE A 263 5.48 45.87 55.35
CA ILE A 263 4.21 45.12 55.27
C ILE A 263 3.67 45.15 53.83
N GLU A 264 3.65 46.32 53.20
CA GLU A 264 3.14 46.48 51.83
C GLU A 264 3.94 45.65 50.81
N LYS A 265 5.28 45.66 50.89
CA LYS A 265 6.15 44.88 49.99
C LYS A 265 5.88 43.37 50.08
N VAL A 266 5.73 42.83 51.29
CA VAL A 266 5.41 41.41 51.49
C VAL A 266 3.99 41.10 51.02
N ALA A 267 3.01 41.96 51.31
CA ALA A 267 1.62 41.79 50.89
C ALA A 267 1.46 41.77 49.35
N LEU A 268 2.15 42.68 48.64
CA LEU A 268 2.16 42.72 47.17
C LEU A 268 2.77 41.44 46.56
N ARG A 269 3.84 40.90 47.16
CA ARG A 269 4.44 39.64 46.70
C ARG A 269 3.54 38.43 46.94
N VAL A 270 2.81 38.40 48.06
CA VAL A 270 1.81 37.36 48.35
C VAL A 270 0.67 37.40 47.33
N LEU A 271 0.15 38.59 47.02
CA LEU A 271 -0.90 38.79 46.00
C LEU A 271 -0.47 38.34 44.60
N ALA A 272 0.82 38.44 44.29
CA ALA A 272 1.38 38.00 43.00
C ALA A 272 1.53 36.46 42.89
N ILE A 273 1.35 35.70 43.97
CA ILE A 273 1.42 34.22 43.92
C ILE A 273 0.10 33.66 43.39
N SER A 274 0.12 33.21 42.14
CA SER A 274 -0.95 32.40 41.57
C SER A 274 -0.81 30.93 42.00
N LEU A 275 -1.91 30.29 42.42
CA LEU A 275 -1.92 28.85 42.66
C LEU A 275 -1.54 28.10 41.37
N PRO A 276 -0.53 27.22 41.38
CA PRO A 276 0.05 26.63 40.17
C PRO A 276 -0.93 25.73 39.41
N VAL A 277 -1.93 25.16 40.09
CA VAL A 277 -2.86 24.22 39.45
C VAL A 277 -4.30 24.38 39.94
N ASN A 278 -5.23 24.40 38.99
CA ASN A 278 -6.66 24.27 39.23
C ASN A 278 -7.05 22.77 39.27
N ARG A 279 -7.79 22.36 40.30
CA ARG A 279 -8.14 20.95 40.56
C ARG A 279 -8.84 20.29 39.36
N THR A 280 -9.69 21.05 38.67
CA THR A 280 -10.40 20.62 37.45
C THR A 280 -9.47 20.23 36.30
N THR A 281 -8.30 20.88 36.16
CA THR A 281 -7.39 20.57 35.05
C THR A 281 -6.72 19.20 35.23
N LEU A 282 -6.30 18.86 36.44
CA LEU A 282 -5.74 17.53 36.77
C LEU A 282 -6.81 16.44 36.68
N ASP A 283 -8.01 16.72 37.18
CA ASP A 283 -9.13 15.79 37.10
C ASP A 283 -9.49 15.48 35.64
N SER A 284 -9.49 16.50 34.78
CA SER A 284 -9.70 16.33 33.34
C SER A 284 -8.62 15.46 32.69
N MET A 285 -7.34 15.65 33.01
CA MET A 285 -6.25 14.82 32.48
C MET A 285 -6.37 13.36 32.91
N VAL A 286 -6.70 13.10 34.18
CA VAL A 286 -6.92 11.74 34.70
C VAL A 286 -8.13 11.10 34.01
N LEU A 287 -9.20 11.87 33.78
CA LEU A 287 -10.39 11.38 33.09
C LEU A 287 -10.07 11.00 31.63
N GLN A 288 -9.32 11.83 30.91
CA GLN A 288 -8.89 11.56 29.53
C GLN A 288 -8.10 10.25 29.40
N ILE A 289 -7.20 9.97 30.36
CA ILE A 289 -6.47 8.69 30.36
C ILE A 289 -7.42 7.52 30.64
N LYS A 290 -8.34 7.65 31.59
CA LYS A 290 -9.32 6.60 31.92
C LYS A 290 -10.26 6.30 30.75
N GLU A 291 -10.72 7.33 30.04
CA GLU A 291 -11.55 7.18 28.85
C GLU A 291 -10.75 6.50 27.71
N SER A 292 -9.50 6.92 27.51
CA SER A 292 -8.60 6.27 26.54
C SER A 292 -8.36 4.78 26.88
N LEU A 293 -8.24 4.43 28.16
CA LEU A 293 -8.13 3.05 28.65
C LEU A 293 -9.43 2.25 28.49
N ALA A 294 -10.59 2.88 28.62
CA ALA A 294 -11.87 2.25 28.38
C ALA A 294 -12.00 1.85 26.90
N ASN A 295 -11.57 2.72 25.98
CA ASN A 295 -11.51 2.40 24.55
C ASN A 295 -10.55 1.22 24.25
N LEU A 296 -9.44 1.07 24.98
CA LEU A 296 -8.56 -0.10 24.84
C LEU A 296 -9.24 -1.42 25.24
N SER A 297 -10.26 -1.38 26.09
CA SER A 297 -10.96 -2.59 26.54
C SER A 297 -11.80 -3.20 25.41
N ASP A 298 -12.31 -2.37 24.50
CA ASP A 298 -13.03 -2.84 23.31
C ASP A 298 -12.07 -3.47 22.27
N ILE A 299 -10.80 -3.08 22.28
CA ILE A 299 -9.78 -3.66 21.38
C ILE A 299 -9.56 -5.16 21.67
N GLN A 300 -9.69 -5.61 22.91
CA GLN A 300 -9.69 -7.06 23.20
C GLN A 300 -10.91 -7.78 22.60
N GLY A 301 -12.07 -7.12 22.57
CA GLY A 301 -13.24 -7.60 21.83
C GLY A 301 -12.99 -7.65 20.32
N VAL A 302 -12.28 -6.68 19.76
CA VAL A 302 -11.85 -6.67 18.35
C VAL A 302 -10.88 -7.82 18.06
N VAL A 303 -9.87 -8.04 18.91
CA VAL A 303 -8.90 -9.14 18.78
C VAL A 303 -9.61 -10.49 18.81
N ASN A 304 -10.54 -10.71 19.74
CA ASN A 304 -11.29 -11.96 19.83
C ASN A 304 -12.18 -12.20 18.60
N ARG A 305 -12.95 -11.19 18.16
CA ARG A 305 -13.77 -11.28 16.94
C ARG A 305 -12.92 -11.55 15.70
N THR A 306 -11.76 -10.90 15.61
CA THR A 306 -10.82 -11.10 14.50
C THR A 306 -10.24 -12.52 14.54
N ALA A 307 -9.89 -13.03 15.72
CA ALA A 307 -9.42 -14.41 15.89
C ALA A 307 -10.49 -15.43 15.46
N GLU A 308 -11.76 -15.18 15.79
CA GLU A 308 -12.89 -16.01 15.34
C GLU A 308 -13.02 -16.00 13.81
N HIS A 309 -12.95 -14.83 13.17
CA HIS A 309 -12.99 -14.72 11.71
C HIS A 309 -11.82 -15.44 11.04
N VAL A 310 -10.61 -15.34 11.60
CA VAL A 310 -9.43 -16.08 11.13
C VAL A 310 -9.66 -17.59 11.27
N GLY A 311 -10.12 -18.06 12.43
CA GLY A 311 -10.40 -19.48 12.66
C GLY A 311 -11.46 -20.03 11.69
N ARG A 312 -12.56 -19.30 11.47
CA ARG A 312 -13.59 -19.70 10.51
C ARG A 312 -13.04 -19.77 9.07
N ALA A 313 -12.19 -18.83 8.67
CA ALA A 313 -11.58 -18.85 7.35
C ALA A 313 -10.56 -20.01 7.21
N GLU A 314 -9.83 -20.38 8.27
CA GLU A 314 -8.98 -21.58 8.29
C GLU A 314 -9.77 -22.87 8.11
N GLU A 315 -10.89 -23.01 8.85
CA GLU A 315 -11.79 -24.15 8.74
C GLU A 315 -12.37 -24.29 7.33
N LEU A 316 -12.83 -23.18 6.75
CA LEU A 316 -13.36 -23.16 5.38
C LEU A 316 -12.30 -23.50 4.34
N LEU A 317 -11.07 -22.99 4.48
CA LEU A 317 -9.96 -23.35 3.60
C LEU A 317 -9.57 -24.83 3.73
N ALA A 318 -9.58 -25.38 4.94
CA ALA A 318 -9.34 -26.80 5.18
C ALA A 318 -10.44 -27.65 4.53
N ALA A 319 -11.71 -27.30 4.74
CA ALA A 319 -12.84 -27.97 4.10
C ALA A 319 -12.78 -27.91 2.57
N ALA A 320 -12.34 -26.79 1.99
CA ALA A 320 -12.15 -26.64 0.55
C ALA A 320 -11.02 -27.52 -0.01
N ARG A 321 -9.90 -27.67 0.72
CA ARG A 321 -8.81 -28.61 0.37
C ARG A 321 -9.30 -30.05 0.38
N ASP A 322 -10.06 -30.40 1.40
CA ASP A 322 -10.54 -31.74 1.65
C ASP A 322 -11.64 -32.14 0.65
N ALA A 323 -12.54 -31.21 0.31
CA ALA A 323 -13.51 -31.37 -0.78
C ALA A 323 -12.84 -31.58 -2.14
N LYS A 324 -11.75 -30.85 -2.43
CA LYS A 324 -10.94 -31.04 -3.63
C LYS A 324 -10.33 -32.44 -3.71
N VAL A 325 -9.88 -33.01 -2.59
CA VAL A 325 -9.28 -34.36 -2.54
C VAL A 325 -10.34 -35.45 -2.73
N ARG A 326 -11.53 -35.26 -2.16
CA ARG A 326 -12.61 -36.28 -2.19
C ARG A 326 -13.44 -36.32 -3.46
N ALA A 327 -13.48 -35.26 -4.24
CA ALA A 327 -14.40 -35.17 -5.37
C ALA A 327 -13.89 -35.98 -6.58
N GLU A 328 -14.64 -37.00 -6.99
CA GLU A 328 -14.44 -37.74 -8.24
C GLU A 328 -14.80 -36.89 -9.49
N GLY A 329 -15.55 -35.80 -9.30
CA GLY A 329 -15.91 -34.83 -10.32
C GLY A 329 -15.25 -33.47 -10.09
N VAL A 330 -14.32 -33.09 -10.98
CA VAL A 330 -13.50 -31.87 -10.85
C VAL A 330 -14.34 -30.58 -10.85
N ASN A 331 -15.49 -30.57 -11.54
CA ASN A 331 -16.33 -29.37 -11.68
C ASN A 331 -17.12 -29.02 -10.40
N ASP A 332 -17.72 -30.02 -9.75
CA ASP A 332 -18.48 -29.80 -8.50
C ASP A 332 -17.55 -29.42 -7.35
N ALA A 333 -16.38 -30.08 -7.27
CA ALA A 333 -15.32 -29.71 -6.34
C ALA A 333 -14.90 -28.25 -6.55
N ALA A 334 -14.61 -27.86 -7.79
CA ALA A 334 -14.17 -26.50 -8.10
C ALA A 334 -15.23 -25.44 -7.72
N ASN A 335 -16.52 -25.72 -7.93
CA ASN A 335 -17.59 -24.82 -7.54
C ASN A 335 -17.74 -24.67 -6.02
N VAL A 336 -17.64 -25.77 -5.27
CA VAL A 336 -17.64 -25.72 -3.80
C VAL A 336 -16.42 -24.96 -3.29
N THR A 337 -15.25 -25.25 -3.86
CA THR A 337 -14.00 -24.56 -3.54
C THR A 337 -14.08 -23.07 -3.81
N LYS A 338 -14.67 -22.65 -4.94
CA LYS A 338 -14.85 -21.23 -5.26
C LYS A 338 -15.71 -20.52 -4.22
N ARG A 339 -16.85 -21.10 -3.81
CA ARG A 339 -17.70 -20.50 -2.77
C ARG A 339 -16.97 -20.39 -1.43
N ALA A 340 -16.19 -21.40 -1.06
CA ALA A 340 -15.40 -21.35 0.15
C ALA A 340 -14.33 -20.25 0.10
N LEU A 341 -13.69 -20.04 -1.06
CA LEU A 341 -12.78 -18.92 -1.29
C LEU A 341 -13.47 -17.57 -1.15
N ASP A 342 -14.64 -17.38 -1.77
CA ASP A 342 -15.39 -16.12 -1.70
C ASP A 342 -15.74 -15.76 -0.23
N VAL A 343 -16.16 -16.75 0.57
CA VAL A 343 -16.47 -16.56 2.00
C VAL A 343 -15.22 -16.30 2.82
N SER A 344 -14.12 -17.00 2.53
CA SER A 344 -12.84 -16.77 3.20
C SER A 344 -12.25 -15.39 2.88
N GLU A 345 -12.35 -14.91 1.64
CA GLU A 345 -11.93 -13.56 1.26
C GLU A 345 -12.74 -12.48 2.01
N ASP A 346 -14.07 -12.60 2.10
CA ASP A 346 -14.89 -11.67 2.87
C ASP A 346 -14.51 -11.67 4.36
N ALA A 347 -14.28 -12.85 4.94
CA ALA A 347 -13.84 -12.98 6.33
C ALA A 347 -12.45 -12.35 6.57
N ILE A 348 -11.50 -12.60 5.66
CA ILE A 348 -10.16 -11.98 5.68
C ILE A 348 -10.26 -10.45 5.54
N GLY A 349 -11.12 -9.96 4.65
CA GLY A 349 -11.36 -8.53 4.45
C GLY A 349 -11.91 -7.85 5.71
N LYS A 350 -12.91 -8.45 6.36
CA LYS A 350 -13.46 -7.98 7.65
C LYS A 350 -12.40 -7.99 8.76
N ALA A 351 -11.61 -9.05 8.83
CA ALA A 351 -10.51 -9.15 9.77
C ALA A 351 -9.46 -8.04 9.54
N ARG A 352 -9.10 -7.74 8.28
CA ARG A 352 -8.18 -6.63 7.95
C ARG A 352 -8.73 -5.28 8.38
N ALA A 353 -9.99 -4.98 8.07
CA ALA A 353 -10.62 -3.73 8.45
C ALA A 353 -10.64 -3.55 9.98
N ALA A 354 -11.04 -4.59 10.71
CA ALA A 354 -11.05 -4.59 12.18
C ALA A 354 -9.64 -4.41 12.78
N LEU A 355 -8.60 -5.00 12.18
CA LEU A 355 -7.22 -4.81 12.61
C LEU A 355 -6.73 -3.38 12.36
N GLU A 356 -7.02 -2.77 11.21
CA GLU A 356 -6.61 -1.38 10.96
C GLU A 356 -7.35 -0.41 11.90
N GLU A 357 -8.64 -0.61 12.16
CA GLU A 357 -9.38 0.18 13.16
C GLU A 357 -8.78 0.02 14.57
N ALA A 358 -8.45 -1.20 14.98
CA ALA A 358 -7.76 -1.44 16.25
C ALA A 358 -6.41 -0.71 16.31
N ARG A 359 -5.64 -0.72 15.22
CA ARG A 359 -4.35 -0.03 15.13
C ARG A 359 -4.50 1.49 15.27
N ASP A 360 -5.49 2.08 14.60
CA ASP A 360 -5.77 3.50 14.68
C ASP A 360 -6.22 3.92 16.09
N ASN A 361 -7.07 3.11 16.73
CA ASN A 361 -7.47 3.31 18.11
C ASN A 361 -6.27 3.23 19.07
N LEU A 362 -5.38 2.25 18.90
CA LEU A 362 -4.15 2.12 19.69
C LEU A 362 -3.23 3.35 19.53
N ASN A 363 -3.04 3.81 18.28
CA ASN A 363 -2.25 5.01 18.00
C ASN A 363 -2.88 6.26 18.65
N SER A 364 -4.21 6.39 18.59
CA SER A 364 -4.95 7.48 19.23
C SER A 364 -4.75 7.47 20.75
N THR A 365 -4.90 6.32 21.42
CA THR A 365 -4.64 6.18 22.86
C THR A 365 -3.18 6.50 23.21
N ARG A 366 -2.22 6.04 22.40
CA ARG A 366 -0.78 6.32 22.59
C ARG A 366 -0.49 7.82 22.49
N ASN A 367 -1.11 8.51 21.53
CA ASN A 367 -0.96 9.95 21.38
C ASN A 367 -1.60 10.72 22.54
N ALA A 368 -2.81 10.34 22.95
CA ALA A 368 -3.49 10.95 24.09
C ALA A 368 -2.69 10.79 25.40
N THR A 369 -2.12 9.62 25.63
CA THR A 369 -1.27 9.37 26.82
C THR A 369 0.04 10.15 26.76
N ALA A 370 0.69 10.23 25.61
CA ALA A 370 1.87 11.08 25.43
C ALA A 370 1.57 12.57 25.65
N GLU A 371 0.43 13.06 25.17
CA GLU A 371 0.01 14.44 25.39
C GLU A 371 -0.22 14.73 26.88
N VAL A 372 -0.91 13.83 27.59
CA VAL A 372 -1.11 13.99 29.04
C VAL A 372 0.22 13.97 29.79
N ASP A 373 1.16 13.09 29.44
CA ASP A 373 2.48 13.06 30.07
C ASP A 373 3.27 14.36 29.86
N SER A 374 3.20 14.94 28.65
CA SER A 374 3.77 16.25 28.35
C SER A 374 3.13 17.36 29.18
N ARG A 375 1.80 17.37 29.29
CA ARG A 375 1.06 18.35 30.10
C ARG A 375 1.39 18.23 31.60
N LEU A 376 1.54 17.00 32.12
CA LEU A 376 1.97 16.75 33.49
C LEU A 376 3.37 17.31 33.73
N THR A 377 4.31 17.06 32.82
CA THR A 377 5.68 17.59 32.91
C THR A 377 5.68 19.12 32.97
N ARG A 378 4.90 19.79 32.12
CA ARG A 378 4.76 21.27 32.17
C ARG A 378 4.15 21.77 33.49
N LEU A 379 3.22 21.02 34.09
CA LEU A 379 2.67 21.37 35.40
C LEU A 379 3.71 21.20 36.52
N GLU A 380 4.58 20.20 36.40
CA GLU A 380 5.68 19.98 37.34
C GLU A 380 6.67 21.15 37.30
N ASP A 381 7.05 21.62 36.11
CA ASP A 381 7.94 22.77 35.95
C ASP A 381 7.34 24.04 36.57
N LYS A 382 6.04 24.29 36.34
CA LYS A 382 5.32 25.41 36.97
C LYS A 382 5.27 25.31 38.49
N GLN A 383 5.11 24.10 39.03
CA GLN A 383 5.14 23.90 40.47
C GLN A 383 6.54 24.14 41.03
N ALA A 384 7.60 23.70 40.36
CA ALA A 384 8.97 23.95 40.78
C ALA A 384 9.26 25.46 40.85
N ASP A 385 8.82 26.25 39.86
CA ASP A 385 8.92 27.71 39.88
C ASP A 385 8.17 28.32 41.07
N VAL A 386 6.92 27.91 41.32
CA VAL A 386 6.15 28.41 42.47
C VAL A 386 6.78 28.02 43.81
N THR A 387 7.30 26.80 43.95
CA THR A 387 8.00 26.36 45.16
C THR A 387 9.25 27.22 45.40
N MET A 388 10.04 27.49 44.37
CA MET A 388 11.23 28.35 44.48
C MET A 388 10.86 29.78 44.90
N ARG A 389 9.80 30.35 44.33
CA ARG A 389 9.28 31.68 44.74
C ARG A 389 8.80 31.67 46.19
N LEU A 390 8.18 30.58 46.63
CA LEU A 390 7.70 30.41 48.00
C LEU A 390 8.85 30.36 49.00
N ASP A 391 9.92 29.63 48.69
CA ASP A 391 11.11 29.53 49.54
C ASP A 391 11.77 30.91 49.70
N ASN A 392 11.85 31.69 48.61
CA ASN A 392 12.36 33.06 48.68
C ASN A 392 11.47 33.98 49.54
N LEU A 393 10.15 33.89 49.37
CA LEU A 393 9.20 34.64 50.21
C LEU A 393 9.31 34.24 51.70
N SER A 394 9.52 32.96 51.98
CA SER A 394 9.76 32.46 53.34
C SER A 394 10.98 33.09 53.99
N ALA A 395 12.10 33.19 53.26
CA ALA A 395 13.28 33.88 53.75
C ALA A 395 13.03 35.37 54.03
N GLU A 396 12.28 36.06 53.15
CA GLU A 396 11.94 37.48 53.32
C GLU A 396 11.01 37.73 54.52
N VAL A 397 10.03 36.85 54.74
CA VAL A 397 9.11 36.93 55.89
C VAL A 397 9.86 36.71 57.20
N GLU A 398 10.78 35.75 57.26
CA GLU A 398 11.61 35.55 58.45
C GLU A 398 12.55 36.74 58.71
N ALA A 399 13.10 37.36 57.66
CA ALA A 399 13.86 38.59 57.80
C ALA A 399 13.01 39.73 58.37
N LEU A 400 11.77 39.89 57.86
CA LEU A 400 10.83 40.89 58.36
C LEU A 400 10.43 40.63 59.82
N LYS A 401 10.19 39.37 60.19
CA LYS A 401 9.87 38.97 61.56
C LYS A 401 11.01 39.32 62.53
N ASN A 402 12.25 39.01 62.16
CA ASN A 402 13.43 39.38 62.95
C ASN A 402 13.56 40.90 63.09
N LYS A 403 13.28 41.66 62.02
CA LYS A 403 13.32 43.13 62.05
C LYS A 403 12.23 43.73 62.93
N THR A 404 11.04 43.16 62.89
CA THR A 404 9.88 43.57 63.70
C THR A 404 10.17 43.38 65.19
N GLU A 405 10.70 42.23 65.58
CA GLU A 405 11.09 41.98 66.98
C GLU A 405 12.23 42.92 67.44
N GLN A 406 13.18 43.23 66.55
CA GLN A 406 14.21 44.23 66.84
C GLN A 406 13.61 45.62 67.09
N ASN A 407 12.66 46.05 66.25
CA ASN A 407 11.96 47.32 66.41
C ASN A 407 11.16 47.38 67.71
N ARG A 408 10.49 46.28 68.07
CA ARG A 408 9.73 46.16 69.33
C ARG A 408 10.62 46.37 70.55
N ARG A 409 11.80 45.72 70.59
CA ARG A 409 12.78 45.93 71.66
C ARG A 409 13.31 47.36 71.70
N MET A 410 13.58 47.97 70.54
CA MET A 410 14.01 49.37 70.48
C MET A 410 12.93 50.33 71.01
N ALA A 411 11.65 50.04 70.73
CA ALA A 411 10.53 50.82 71.26
C ALA A 411 10.40 50.67 72.78
N GLU A 412 10.49 49.45 73.32
CA GLU A 412 10.51 49.19 74.77
C GLU A 412 11.66 49.94 75.46
N ASP A 413 12.86 49.90 74.87
CA ASP A 413 14.03 50.66 75.37
C ASP A 413 13.81 52.18 75.34
N ALA A 414 13.20 52.70 74.28
CA ALA A 414 12.89 54.12 74.14
C ALA A 414 11.82 54.57 75.15
N GLU A 415 10.78 53.76 75.36
CA GLU A 415 9.73 54.00 76.36
C GLU A 415 10.31 53.99 77.78
N ALA A 416 11.16 53.02 78.12
CA ALA A 416 11.85 52.97 79.40
C ALA A 416 12.73 54.21 79.64
N ARG A 417 13.44 54.67 78.60
CA ARG A 417 14.23 55.91 78.65
C ARG A 417 13.34 57.15 78.82
N ALA A 418 12.23 57.22 78.08
CA ALA A 418 11.26 58.31 78.20
C ALA A 418 10.64 58.36 79.61
N ALA A 419 10.20 57.23 80.14
CA ALA A 419 9.67 57.12 81.50
C ALA A 419 10.70 57.55 82.56
N ASN A 420 11.97 57.16 82.40
CA ASN A 420 13.03 57.58 83.30
C ASN A 420 13.30 59.10 83.21
N ALA A 421 13.30 59.66 81.99
CA ALA A 421 13.45 61.10 81.78
C ALA A 421 12.28 61.89 82.39
N THR A 422 11.04 61.42 82.23
CA THR A 422 9.85 62.02 82.87
C THR A 422 9.98 61.98 84.38
N ARG A 423 10.40 60.86 84.97
CA ARG A 423 10.62 60.76 86.42
C ARG A 423 11.70 61.73 86.92
N LEU A 424 12.80 61.86 86.18
CA LEU A 424 13.86 62.84 86.45
C LEU A 424 13.33 64.27 86.38
N ALA A 425 12.52 64.60 85.37
CA ALA A 425 11.90 65.91 85.22
C ALA A 425 10.96 66.23 86.40
N SER A 426 10.09 65.30 86.80
CA SER A 426 9.21 65.48 87.96
C SER A 426 10.00 65.65 89.27
N SER A 427 11.09 64.91 89.45
CA SER A 427 11.97 65.10 90.62
C SER A 427 12.62 66.48 90.63
N LEU A 428 13.06 66.98 89.48
CA LEU A 428 13.64 68.32 89.33
C LEU A 428 12.61 69.42 89.61
N GLU A 429 11.37 69.26 89.12
CA GLU A 429 10.26 70.17 89.40
C GLU A 429 9.96 70.25 90.90
N GLN A 430 9.96 69.12 91.60
CA GLN A 430 9.78 69.08 93.05
C GLN A 430 10.90 69.84 93.78
N SER A 431 12.17 69.59 93.41
CA SER A 431 13.31 70.32 93.99
C SER A 431 13.28 71.82 93.67
N LEU A 432 12.78 72.21 92.49
CA LEU A 432 12.62 73.60 92.11
C LEU A 432 11.54 74.29 92.96
N ASN A 433 10.37 73.67 93.13
CA ASN A 433 9.31 74.18 94.01
C ASN A 433 9.79 74.34 95.46
N GLU A 434 10.54 73.37 95.98
CA GLU A 434 11.11 73.44 97.34
C GLU A 434 12.13 74.59 97.45
N THR A 435 12.88 74.86 96.38
CA THR A 435 13.81 76.00 96.31
C THR A 435 13.06 77.33 96.22
N GLU A 436 11.97 77.41 95.45
CA GLU A 436 11.11 78.60 95.35
C GLU A 436 10.42 78.93 96.68
N GLU A 437 9.96 77.92 97.43
CA GLU A 437 9.41 78.13 98.78
C GLU A 437 10.46 78.69 99.72
N ARG A 438 11.67 78.12 99.75
CA ARG A 438 12.78 78.65 100.55
C ARG A 438 13.16 80.08 100.15
N TYR A 439 13.08 80.40 98.86
CA TYR A 439 13.31 81.76 98.37
C TYR A 439 12.22 82.73 98.82
N ARG A 440 10.94 82.33 98.77
CA ARG A 440 9.82 83.12 99.34
C ARG A 440 9.96 83.33 100.83
N GLU A 441 10.38 82.30 101.57
CA GLU A 441 10.62 82.39 103.01
C GLU A 441 11.76 83.35 103.35
N LEU A 442 12.82 83.35 102.54
CA LEU A 442 13.91 84.32 102.61
C LEU A 442 13.40 85.74 102.32
N GLN A 443 12.58 85.92 101.29
CA GLN A 443 12.00 87.20 100.90
C GLN A 443 11.10 87.78 102.01
N GLY A 444 10.27 86.95 102.64
CA GLY A 444 9.46 87.36 103.80
C GLY A 444 10.29 87.73 105.03
N LYS A 445 11.41 87.04 105.29
CA LYS A 445 12.36 87.42 106.36
C LYS A 445 13.10 88.73 106.04
N VAL A 446 13.37 89.03 104.77
CA VAL A 446 13.95 90.30 104.31
C VAL A 446 12.96 91.45 104.43
N GLU A 447 11.69 91.22 104.11
CA GLU A 447 10.61 92.21 104.32
C GLU A 447 10.31 92.44 105.81
N SER A 448 10.41 91.40 106.67
CA SER A 448 10.25 91.54 108.11
C SER A 448 11.41 92.27 108.81
N LEU A 449 12.52 92.51 108.10
CA LEU A 449 13.63 93.36 108.55
C LEU A 449 13.44 94.84 108.21
N GLY A 450 12.33 95.20 107.54
CA GLY A 450 11.96 96.59 107.22
C GLY A 450 11.40 97.42 108.38
N GLY A 451 11.32 96.89 109.61
CA GLY A 451 10.76 97.64 110.72
C GLY A 451 11.05 97.06 112.10
N ALA A 452 12.24 97.33 112.64
CA ALA A 452 12.47 97.63 114.07
C ALA A 452 13.99 97.69 114.39
N SER A 453 14.48 98.92 114.47
CA SER A 453 15.32 99.46 115.55
C SER A 453 16.48 98.62 116.13
N GLY A 454 17.71 99.00 115.74
CA GLY A 454 18.82 99.22 116.68
C GLY A 454 19.85 98.11 116.87
N ASP A 455 20.88 98.07 116.01
CA ASP A 455 22.31 98.05 116.39
C ASP A 455 23.19 98.02 115.12
N LEU A 456 23.79 99.16 114.76
CA LEU A 456 24.35 99.44 113.42
C LEU A 456 25.67 98.74 113.10
N ASN A 457 26.36 98.12 114.07
CA ASN A 457 27.63 97.43 113.80
C ASN A 457 27.46 95.94 113.47
N HIS A 458 26.39 95.28 113.93
CA HIS A 458 26.13 93.86 113.61
C HIS A 458 25.40 93.67 112.26
N VAL A 459 24.68 94.70 111.80
CA VAL A 459 23.93 94.70 110.53
C VAL A 459 24.87 94.84 109.33
N ASN A 460 25.93 95.65 109.41
CA ASN A 460 26.87 95.80 108.30
C ASN A 460 27.69 94.52 108.07
N GLN A 461 28.10 93.84 109.14
CA GLN A 461 28.79 92.54 109.06
C GLN A 461 27.86 91.46 108.46
N ARG A 462 26.61 91.39 108.93
CA ARG A 462 25.63 90.42 108.45
C ARG A 462 25.15 90.71 107.02
N ALA A 463 25.08 91.98 106.61
CA ALA A 463 24.80 92.36 105.22
C ALA A 463 25.98 92.01 104.29
N GLN A 464 27.23 92.13 104.76
CA GLN A 464 28.39 91.65 104.00
C GLN A 464 28.44 90.13 103.90
N ASP A 465 28.12 89.40 104.96
CA ASP A 465 28.08 87.94 104.94
C ASP A 465 26.95 87.43 104.02
N ILE A 466 25.76 88.04 104.07
CA ILE A 466 24.64 87.73 103.17
C ILE A 466 24.97 88.09 101.72
N LYS A 467 25.64 89.23 101.47
CA LYS A 467 26.13 89.59 100.13
C LYS A 467 27.12 88.54 99.61
N LYS A 468 28.04 88.08 100.45
CA LYS A 468 29.03 87.07 100.09
C LYS A 468 28.38 85.71 99.82
N GLU A 469 27.39 85.31 100.62
CA GLU A 469 26.60 84.09 100.40
C GLU A 469 25.76 84.16 99.12
N ALA A 470 25.13 85.31 98.85
CA ALA A 470 24.39 85.54 97.62
C ALA A 470 25.31 85.55 96.38
N GLU A 471 26.51 86.12 96.47
CA GLU A 471 27.53 86.05 95.43
C GLU A 471 28.04 84.61 95.21
N ASP A 472 28.18 83.82 96.27
CA ASP A 472 28.62 82.42 96.19
C ASP A 472 27.52 81.50 95.60
N LEU A 473 26.25 81.74 95.97
CA LEU A 473 25.08 81.10 95.38
C LEU A 473 24.88 81.49 93.92
N PHE A 474 25.02 82.78 93.59
CA PHE A 474 25.00 83.25 92.21
C PHE A 474 26.14 82.63 91.40
N GLY A 475 27.32 82.49 91.98
CA GLY A 475 28.46 81.77 91.39
C GLY A 475 28.16 80.29 91.14
N LYS A 476 27.49 79.60 92.08
CA LYS A 476 27.07 78.20 91.92
C LYS A 476 25.97 78.06 90.86
N ALA A 477 24.97 78.93 90.85
CA ALA A 477 23.91 78.95 89.84
C ALA A 477 24.48 79.24 88.43
N THR A 478 25.40 80.20 88.32
CA THR A 478 26.10 80.51 87.06
C THR A 478 26.94 79.34 86.57
N LYS A 479 27.66 78.64 87.47
CA LYS A 479 28.36 77.39 87.13
C LYS A 479 27.40 76.29 86.67
N GLY A 480 26.22 76.17 87.28
CA GLY A 480 25.17 75.25 86.86
C GLY A 480 24.64 75.57 85.45
N ILE A 481 24.39 76.85 85.17
CA ILE A 481 23.99 77.32 83.83
C ILE A 481 25.08 77.02 82.79
N ASP A 482 26.36 77.21 83.14
CA ASP A 482 27.47 76.89 82.24
C ASP A 482 27.62 75.37 82.00
N GLN A 483 27.35 74.55 83.02
CA GLN A 483 27.29 73.10 82.86
C GLN A 483 26.13 72.68 81.94
N LEU A 484 24.95 73.30 82.08
CA LEU A 484 23.81 73.07 81.20
C LEU A 484 24.11 73.49 79.76
N LYS A 485 24.73 74.65 79.53
CA LYS A 485 25.17 75.08 78.19
C LYS A 485 26.19 74.11 77.57
N LYS A 486 27.12 73.57 78.38
CA LYS A 486 28.06 72.53 77.92
C LYS A 486 27.33 71.24 77.57
N LEU A 487 26.30 70.86 78.34
CA LEU A 487 25.48 69.69 78.07
C LEU A 487 24.63 69.86 76.81
N GLU A 488 24.02 71.03 76.60
CA GLU A 488 23.28 71.39 75.37
C GLU A 488 24.20 71.32 74.14
N LYS A 489 25.42 71.87 74.23
CA LYS A 489 26.42 71.76 73.15
C LYS A 489 26.78 70.31 72.85
N LYS A 490 26.97 69.47 73.89
CA LYS A 490 27.21 68.04 73.69
C LYS A 490 26.01 67.35 73.04
N PHE A 491 24.79 67.70 73.43
CA PHE A 491 23.56 67.18 72.83
C PHE A 491 23.47 67.52 71.34
N ARG A 492 23.62 68.79 70.97
CA ARG A 492 23.62 69.23 69.56
C ARG A 492 24.73 68.56 68.76
N SER A 493 25.94 68.44 69.32
CA SER A 493 27.05 67.76 68.65
C SER A 493 26.77 66.27 68.43
N ASN A 494 26.11 65.61 69.39
CA ASN A 494 25.79 64.19 69.27
C ASN A 494 24.64 63.95 68.29
N GLU A 495 23.64 64.84 68.24
CA GLU A 495 22.57 64.85 67.25
C GLU A 495 23.11 65.02 65.83
N GLN A 496 23.99 66.00 65.61
CA GLN A 496 24.67 66.19 64.32
C GLN A 496 25.51 64.97 63.92
N ARG A 497 26.19 64.33 64.88
CA ARG A 497 26.95 63.10 64.63
C ARG A 497 26.02 61.94 64.23
N MET A 498 24.89 61.78 64.90
CA MET A 498 23.90 60.75 64.55
C MET A 498 23.31 60.98 63.16
N GLN A 499 23.01 62.23 62.78
CA GLN A 499 22.55 62.54 61.43
C GLN A 499 23.61 62.21 60.36
N LYS A 500 24.89 62.53 60.61
CA LYS A 500 25.98 62.15 59.70
C LYS A 500 26.14 60.63 59.58
N GLN A 501 26.12 59.91 60.71
CA GLN A 501 26.20 58.44 60.70
C GLN A 501 25.01 57.80 59.98
N ARG A 502 23.82 58.39 60.05
CA ARG A 502 22.66 57.95 59.27
C ARG A 502 22.89 58.12 57.77
N LEU A 503 23.40 59.29 57.34
CA LEU A 503 23.72 59.53 55.93
C LEU A 503 24.82 58.57 55.42
N GLU A 504 25.86 58.33 56.21
CA GLU A 504 26.90 57.33 55.88
C GLU A 504 26.32 55.91 55.76
N LEU A 505 25.36 55.55 56.62
CA LEU A 505 24.67 54.27 56.56
C LEU A 505 23.80 54.13 55.30
N ASP A 506 23.11 55.20 54.91
CA ASP A 506 22.32 55.24 53.68
C ASP A 506 23.21 55.10 52.44
N GLU A 507 24.38 55.75 52.42
CA GLU A 507 25.38 55.62 51.35
C GLU A 507 25.98 54.21 51.29
N LEU A 508 26.35 53.63 52.44
CA LEU A 508 26.85 52.25 52.53
C LEU A 508 25.82 51.23 52.06
N LYS A 509 24.54 51.45 52.38
CA LYS A 509 23.44 50.61 51.89
C LYS A 509 23.32 50.67 50.37
N GLU A 510 23.43 51.86 49.78
CA GLU A 510 23.39 52.01 48.32
C GLU A 510 24.58 51.32 47.66
N ASN A 511 25.79 51.52 48.19
CA ASN A 511 27.00 50.86 47.70
C ASN A 511 26.92 49.33 47.80
N ALA A 512 26.40 48.79 48.91
CA ALA A 512 26.20 47.35 49.05
C ALA A 512 25.16 46.80 48.06
N THR A 513 24.15 47.60 47.70
CA THR A 513 23.13 47.25 46.71
C THR A 513 23.75 47.20 45.30
N VAL A 514 24.55 48.20 44.94
CA VAL A 514 25.31 48.22 43.67
C VAL A 514 26.25 47.03 43.56
N VAL A 515 27.05 46.75 44.60
CA VAL A 515 27.98 45.61 44.61
C VAL A 515 27.25 44.27 44.49
N ARG A 516 26.12 44.11 45.18
CA ARG A 516 25.26 42.92 45.05
C ARG A 516 24.79 42.74 43.61
N ASP A 517 24.33 43.82 42.98
CA ASP A 517 23.80 43.78 41.61
C ASP A 517 24.91 43.53 40.58
N GLU A 518 26.11 44.08 40.77
CA GLU A 518 27.29 43.76 39.96
C GLU A 518 27.72 42.29 40.11
N ILE A 519 27.72 41.74 41.33
CA ILE A 519 28.02 40.31 41.55
C ILE A 519 26.97 39.45 40.86
N ARG A 520 25.69 39.82 40.96
CA ARG A 520 24.59 39.11 40.29
C ARG A 520 24.76 39.13 38.78
N ASP A 521 25.08 40.28 38.21
CA ASP A 521 25.33 40.44 36.77
C ASP A 521 26.57 39.63 36.32
N GLN A 522 27.63 39.60 37.12
CA GLN A 522 28.81 38.79 36.81
C GLN A 522 28.52 37.29 36.89
N VAL A 523 27.81 36.83 37.93
CA VAL A 523 27.36 35.43 38.03
C VAL A 523 26.50 35.07 36.82
N GLN A 524 25.58 35.94 36.42
CA GLN A 524 24.73 35.72 35.26
C GLN A 524 25.52 35.70 33.94
N LYS A 525 26.58 36.51 33.81
CA LYS A 525 27.52 36.43 32.68
C LYS A 525 28.29 35.11 32.68
N TYR A 526 28.90 34.71 33.80
CA TYR A 526 29.65 33.45 33.90
C TYR A 526 28.76 32.21 33.69
N SER A 527 27.49 32.25 34.13
CA SER A 527 26.52 31.16 33.88
C SER A 527 26.06 31.06 32.43
N ASN A 528 26.21 32.14 31.63
CA ASN A 528 25.82 32.20 30.23
C ASN A 528 27.02 32.15 29.25
N CYS A 529 28.25 31.99 29.77
CA CYS A 529 29.42 31.72 28.96
C CYS A 529 29.43 30.23 28.56
N VAL A 530 29.32 29.97 27.26
CA VAL A 530 29.49 28.64 26.62
C VAL A 530 30.97 28.35 26.40
#